data_AF-A0A227IZU9-F1
#
_entry.id   AF-A0A227IZU9-F1
#
_cell.length_a   1.000
_cell.length_b   1.000
_cell.length_c   1.000
_cell.angle_alpha   90.00
_cell.angle_beta   90.00
_cell.angle_gamma   90.00
#
_symmetry.space_group_name_H-M   'P 1'
#
loop_
_entity.id
_entity.type
_entity.pdbx_description
1 polymer ?
#
loop_
_entity_poly.entity_id
_entity_poly.type
_entity_poly.pdbx_seq_one_letter_code
_entity_poly.pdbx_strand_id
1 'polypeptide(L)'
;VVAVFGGRKMSSQVSALENGVDILVATPGRLEEHIEQGNVSVANLEFLVFDEADRILDMGFIHAVRKIMLDVDTDPQIMMFSATTSSQLN
;
A
#
# COMPACT_ATOMS: atom_id res chain seq x y z
N VAL A 1 -0.70 -8.52 -12.18
CA VAL A 1 0.02 -7.41 -11.51
C VAL A 1 -0.58 -6.09 -11.95
N VAL A 2 -1.04 -5.26 -11.02
CA VAL A 2 -1.57 -3.90 -11.27
C VAL A 2 -0.77 -2.91 -10.43
N ALA A 3 -0.59 -1.69 -10.95
CA ALA A 3 0.10 -0.62 -10.24
C ALA A 3 -0.84 0.57 -10.01
N VAL A 4 -0.91 1.06 -8.77
CA VAL A 4 -1.71 2.24 -8.40
C VAL A 4 -0.84 3.32 -7.74
N PHE A 5 -0.81 4.50 -8.34
CA PHE A 5 0.03 5.60 -7.86
C PHE A 5 -0.50 6.97 -8.31
N GLY A 6 -0.01 8.01 -7.64
CA GLY A 6 -0.33 9.41 -7.94
C GLY A 6 0.08 9.84 -9.34
N GLY A 7 -0.45 10.98 -9.82
CA GLY A 7 -0.13 11.51 -11.15
C GLY A 7 -0.79 10.79 -12.34
N ARG A 8 -1.56 9.72 -12.08
CA ARG A 8 -2.41 9.04 -13.08
C ARG A 8 -3.89 9.17 -12.74
N LYS A 9 -4.75 9.10 -13.78
CA LYS A 9 -6.21 9.20 -13.64
C LYS A 9 -6.74 8.08 -12.74
N MET A 10 -7.61 8.45 -11.81
CA MET A 10 -8.24 7.49 -10.88
C MET A 10 -9.06 6.46 -11.65
N SER A 11 -9.92 6.89 -12.57
CA SER A 11 -10.79 5.99 -13.35
C SER A 11 -10.03 4.90 -14.10
N SER A 12 -8.86 5.20 -14.67
CA SER A 12 -8.05 4.17 -15.33
C SER A 12 -7.49 3.13 -14.36
N GLN A 13 -7.22 3.52 -13.12
CA GLN A 13 -6.75 2.60 -12.08
C GLN A 13 -7.92 1.76 -11.55
N VAL A 14 -9.11 2.36 -11.37
CA VAL A 14 -10.34 1.63 -11.03
C VAL A 14 -10.64 0.55 -12.06
N SER A 15 -10.67 0.89 -13.35
CA SER A 15 -10.92 -0.11 -14.40
C SER A 15 -9.86 -1.21 -14.49
N ALA A 16 -8.62 -0.95 -14.07
CA ALA A 16 -7.59 -1.98 -13.99
C ALA A 16 -7.79 -2.95 -12.81
N LEU A 17 -8.51 -2.53 -11.77
CA LEU A 17 -8.79 -3.31 -10.56
C LEU A 17 -10.11 -4.10 -10.63
N GLU A 18 -11.02 -3.76 -11.57
CA GLU A 18 -12.36 -4.36 -11.69
C GLU A 18 -12.36 -5.90 -11.78
N ASN A 19 -11.34 -6.50 -12.38
CA ASN A 19 -11.24 -7.96 -12.53
C ASN A 19 -10.56 -8.66 -11.34
N GLY A 20 -10.23 -7.92 -10.28
CA GLY A 20 -9.38 -8.41 -9.20
C GLY A 20 -7.90 -8.47 -9.60
N VAL A 21 -7.03 -8.61 -8.60
CA VAL A 21 -5.58 -8.67 -8.82
C VAL A 21 -4.90 -9.50 -7.74
N ASP A 22 -3.99 -10.39 -8.14
CA ASP A 22 -3.19 -11.19 -7.20
C ASP A 22 -2.02 -10.40 -6.59
N ILE A 23 -1.46 -9.45 -7.36
CA ILE A 23 -0.33 -8.61 -6.95
C ILE A 23 -0.62 -7.15 -7.29
N LEU A 24 -0.73 -6.33 -6.24
CA LEU A 24 -0.91 -4.88 -6.32
C LEU A 24 0.37 -4.18 -5.88
N VAL A 25 0.91 -3.31 -6.74
CA VAL A 25 2.03 -2.42 -6.42
C VAL A 25 1.46 -1.01 -6.21
N ALA A 26 1.78 -0.36 -5.09
CA ALA A 26 1.15 0.92 -4.79
C ALA A 26 2.04 1.92 -4.05
N THR A 27 1.80 3.21 -4.31
CA THR A 27 2.28 4.28 -3.41
C THR A 27 1.24 4.49 -2.29
N PRO A 28 1.64 4.69 -1.02
CA PRO A 28 0.72 4.66 0.13
C PRO A 28 -0.51 5.55 -0.01
N GLY A 29 -0.35 6.83 -0.36
CA GLY A 29 -1.47 7.76 -0.47
C GLY A 29 -2.51 7.36 -1.53
N ARG A 30 -2.08 6.84 -2.69
CA ARG A 30 -3.02 6.38 -3.73
C ARG A 30 -3.70 5.06 -3.33
N LEU A 31 -3.00 4.18 -2.62
CA LEU A 31 -3.62 2.95 -2.10
C LEU A 31 -4.71 3.28 -1.10
N GLU A 32 -4.44 4.19 -0.16
CA GLU A 32 -5.42 4.66 0.82
C GLU A 32 -6.67 5.22 0.13
N GLU A 33 -6.53 6.09 -0.87
CA GLU A 33 -7.66 6.61 -1.66
C GLU A 33 -8.50 5.48 -2.31
N HIS A 34 -7.86 4.43 -2.82
CA HIS A 34 -8.56 3.30 -3.43
C HIS A 34 -9.32 2.44 -2.39
N ILE A 35 -8.74 2.25 -1.20
CA ILE A 35 -9.39 1.51 -0.11
C ILE A 35 -10.59 2.30 0.43
N GLU A 36 -10.43 3.61 0.67
CA GLU A 36 -11.52 4.48 1.14
C GLU A 36 -12.72 4.51 0.16
N GLN A 37 -12.45 4.46 -1.14
CA GLN A 37 -13.48 4.44 -2.17
C GLN A 37 -14.06 3.03 -2.42
N GLY A 38 -13.55 2.00 -1.75
CA GLY A 38 -14.01 0.61 -1.92
C GLY A 38 -13.56 -0.04 -3.24
N ASN A 39 -12.56 0.53 -3.93
CA ASN A 39 -12.01 -0.04 -5.16
C ASN A 39 -11.06 -1.21 -4.90
N VAL A 40 -10.49 -1.27 -3.69
CA VAL A 40 -9.56 -2.32 -3.26
C VAL A 40 -9.92 -2.71 -1.83
N SER A 41 -9.87 -4.02 -1.53
CA SER A 41 -9.88 -4.55 -0.17
C SER A 41 -8.53 -5.18 0.12
N VAL A 42 -8.00 -4.93 1.32
CA VAL A 42 -6.75 -5.52 1.84
C VAL A 42 -7.00 -6.47 3.01
N ALA A 43 -8.26 -6.83 3.28
CA ALA A 43 -8.64 -7.65 4.43
C ALA A 43 -7.97 -9.04 4.43
N ASN A 44 -7.80 -9.64 3.26
CA ASN A 44 -7.28 -10.99 3.08
C ASN A 44 -5.87 -11.01 2.46
N LEU A 45 -4.95 -10.21 3.00
CA LEU A 45 -3.56 -10.21 2.53
C LEU A 45 -2.78 -11.41 3.07
N GLU A 46 -2.01 -12.06 2.20
CA GLU A 46 -1.04 -13.09 2.59
C GLU A 46 0.38 -12.53 2.72
N PHE A 47 0.69 -11.50 1.93
CA PHE A 47 2.01 -10.88 1.88
C PHE A 47 1.89 -9.36 1.83
N LEU A 48 2.76 -8.69 2.59
CA LEU A 48 2.90 -7.23 2.56
C LEU A 48 4.38 -6.85 2.46
N VAL A 49 4.70 -5.98 1.50
CA VAL A 49 6.07 -5.55 1.24
C VAL A 49 6.18 -4.04 1.36
N PHE A 50 7.07 -3.58 2.23
CA PHE A 50 7.50 -2.19 2.30
C PHE A 50 8.86 -2.07 1.63
N ASP A 51 8.90 -1.44 0.45
CA ASP A 51 10.15 -1.10 -0.24
C ASP A 51 10.51 0.37 0.03
N GLU A 52 11.81 0.68 0.07
CA GLU A 52 12.37 1.97 0.49
C GLU A 52 11.68 2.53 1.76
N ALA A 53 11.62 1.72 2.83
CA ALA A 53 10.84 2.06 4.02
C ALA A 53 11.32 3.35 4.71
N ASP A 54 12.61 3.67 4.63
CA ASP A 54 13.15 4.96 5.06
C ASP A 54 12.54 6.14 4.28
N ARG A 55 12.36 6.01 2.95
CA ARG A 55 11.67 7.03 2.14
C ARG A 55 10.20 7.18 2.49
N ILE A 56 9.52 6.08 2.78
CA ILE A 56 8.11 6.12 3.23
C ILE A 56 8.00 6.98 4.50
N LEU A 57 8.96 6.87 5.43
CA LEU A 57 9.02 7.69 6.64
C LEU A 57 9.38 9.15 6.33
N ASP A 58 10.43 9.39 5.55
CA ASP A 58 10.89 10.73 5.17
C ASP A 58 9.80 11.57 4.50
N MET A 59 8.96 10.93 3.67
CA MET A 59 7.86 11.56 2.94
C MET A 59 6.61 11.77 3.82
N GLY A 60 6.62 11.33 5.07
CA GLY A 60 5.49 11.45 5.98
C GLY A 60 4.34 10.47 5.71
N PHE A 61 4.56 9.44 4.87
CA PHE A 61 3.53 8.46 4.51
C PHE A 61 3.20 7.46 5.61
N ILE A 62 3.85 7.56 6.78
CA ILE A 62 3.58 6.72 7.94
C ILE A 62 2.10 6.75 8.36
N HIS A 63 1.39 7.86 8.14
CA HIS A 63 -0.03 7.98 8.50
C HIS A 63 -0.90 7.12 7.57
N ALA A 64 -0.67 7.21 6.26
CA ALA A 64 -1.36 6.40 5.26
C ALA A 64 -1.08 4.90 5.48
N VAL A 65 0.19 4.53 5.72
CA VAL A 65 0.59 3.15 6.00
C VAL A 65 -0.12 2.61 7.24
N ARG A 66 -0.13 3.36 8.34
CA ARG A 66 -0.82 2.94 9.58
C ARG A 66 -2.30 2.69 9.34
N LYS A 67 -2.96 3.51 8.52
CA LYS A 67 -4.37 3.34 8.22
C LYS A 67 -4.62 2.11 7.36
N ILE A 68 -3.84 1.91 6.30
CA ILE A 68 -3.91 0.70 5.47
C ILE A 68 -3.74 -0.55 6.34
N MET A 69 -2.80 -0.55 7.29
CA MET A 69 -2.57 -1.65 8.21
C MET A 69 -3.76 -1.94 9.15
N LEU A 70 -4.59 -0.94 9.46
CA LEU A 70 -5.80 -1.14 10.27
C LEU A 70 -6.91 -1.86 9.50
N ASP A 71 -6.87 -1.82 8.17
CA ASP A 71 -7.84 -2.50 7.29
C ASP A 71 -7.42 -3.93 6.93
N VAL A 72 -6.28 -4.41 7.46
CA VAL A 72 -5.79 -5.78 7.28
C VAL A 72 -6.30 -6.66 8.42
N ASP A 73 -7.20 -7.59 8.10
CA ASP A 73 -7.84 -8.50 9.07
C ASP A 73 -7.08 -9.83 9.25
N THR A 74 -5.93 -9.97 8.60
CA THR A 74 -5.10 -11.18 8.54
C THR A 74 -3.74 -10.97 9.20
N ASP A 75 -2.96 -12.05 9.34
CA ASP A 75 -1.56 -12.00 9.80
C ASP A 75 -0.62 -12.28 8.60
N PRO A 76 -0.47 -11.32 7.65
CA PRO A 76 0.34 -11.53 6.46
C PRO A 76 1.82 -11.67 6.82
N GLN A 77 2.58 -12.37 5.96
CA GLN A 77 4.04 -12.28 6.01
C GLN A 77 4.47 -10.87 5.58
N ILE A 78 5.07 -10.13 6.52
CA ILE A 78 5.57 -8.76 6.26
C ILE A 78 7.06 -8.80 5.94
N MET A 79 7.44 -8.15 4.85
CA MET A 79 8.84 -7.92 4.47
C MET A 79 9.10 -6.42 4.35
N MET A 80 10.17 -5.94 4.98
CA MET A 80 10.56 -4.53 4.95
C MET A 80 11.98 -4.40 4.44
N PHE A 81 12.15 -3.60 3.39
CA PHE A 81 13.41 -3.30 2.75
C PHE A 81 13.70 -1.80 2.92
N SER A 82 14.90 -1.48 3.38
CA SER A 82 15.31 -0.10 3.66
C SER A 82 16.82 0.03 3.46
N ALA A 83 17.26 1.19 2.95
CA ALA A 83 18.69 1.48 2.83
C ALA A 83 19.29 1.94 4.18
N THR A 84 18.47 2.48 5.08
CA THR A 84 18.88 2.98 6.39
C THR A 84 18.02 2.42 7.51
N THR A 85 18.54 2.50 8.75
CA THR A 85 17.82 2.08 9.96
C THR A 85 17.67 3.27 10.91
N SER A 86 16.49 3.43 11.50
CA SER A 86 16.16 4.48 12.46
C SER A 86 15.27 3.93 13.57
N SER A 87 15.16 4.64 14.69
CA SER A 87 14.24 4.26 15.78
C SER A 87 12.77 4.26 15.36
N GLN A 88 12.42 4.92 14.26
CA GLN A 88 11.05 4.94 13.74
C GLN A 88 10.73 3.72 12.87
N LEU A 89 11.75 3.00 12.39
CA LEU A 89 11.61 1.71 11.69
C LEU A 89 11.57 0.51 12.65
N ASN A 90 12.01 0.70 13.89
CA ASN A 90 12.12 -0.35 14.91
C ASN A 90 10.90 -0.43 15.82
#